data_AF-A0A963GTL6-F1
#
_entry.id   AF-A0A963GTL6-F1
#
_cell.length_a   1.000
_cell.length_b   1.000
_cell.length_c   1.000
_cell.angle_alpha   90.00
_cell.angle_beta   90.00
_cell.angle_gamma   90.00
#
_symmetry.space_group_name_H-M   'P 1'
#
loop_
_entity.id
_entity.type
_entity.pdbx_description
1 polymer ?
#
loop_
_entity_poly.entity_id
_entity_poly.type
_entity_poly.pdbx_seq_one_letter_code
_entity_poly.pdbx_strand_id
1 'polypeptide(L)'
;MGPIQGAKTPAKGGGYNAKAPTEKNNMVNVWVGPDTGAEVGKYFCHGHTLRTYLLYKYSVFSGKDIDTVLQDEYIKCAKHDMRVEDVLAWTGPPRTGEWFSPSSSATVESGAYLFVTCHTARVVSPQFDKGEVDPKMTQVTTKNGKGNAVAVKTLEEVCSVYGGAYEIFRWRKKID
;
A
#
# COMPACT_ATOMS: atom_id res chain seq x y z
N MET A 1 4.26 -0.88 17.62
CA MET A 1 4.68 0.25 16.78
C MET A 1 4.88 1.46 17.69
N GLY A 2 5.95 2.25 17.49
CA GLY A 2 6.23 3.45 18.29
C GLY A 2 5.38 4.67 17.88
N PRO A 3 5.49 5.82 18.58
CA PRO A 3 4.71 7.02 18.28
C PRO A 3 5.10 7.66 16.93
N ILE A 4 4.12 8.27 16.25
CA ILE A 4 4.34 9.06 15.03
C ILE A 4 5.21 10.28 15.37
N GLN A 5 6.32 10.45 14.66
CA GLN A 5 7.25 11.56 14.85
C GLN A 5 6.89 12.75 13.92
N GLY A 6 7.03 13.97 14.45
CA GLY A 6 6.77 15.20 13.69
C GLY A 6 5.30 15.55 13.55
N ALA A 7 4.42 15.00 14.40
CA ALA A 7 3.00 15.33 14.40
C ALA A 7 2.79 16.82 14.69
N LYS A 8 2.30 17.56 13.68
CA LYS A 8 1.71 18.89 13.86
C LYS A 8 0.20 18.70 13.92
N THR A 9 -0.49 19.48 14.75
CA THR A 9 -1.96 19.51 14.74
C THR A 9 -2.42 19.85 13.31
N PRO A 10 -3.27 19.03 12.67
CA PRO A 10 -3.72 19.30 11.32
C PRO A 10 -4.42 20.65 11.27
N ALA A 11 -4.09 21.48 10.27
CA ALA A 11 -4.91 22.64 9.94
C ALA A 11 -6.33 22.14 9.61
N LYS A 12 -7.35 22.89 10.04
CA LYS A 12 -8.77 22.51 9.88
C LYS A 12 -9.04 22.10 8.41
N GLY A 13 -9.30 20.81 8.18
CA GLY A 13 -9.64 20.26 6.86
C GLY A 13 -8.50 19.68 6.01
N GLY A 14 -7.24 19.77 6.46
CA GLY A 14 -6.07 19.19 5.77
C GLY A 14 -5.37 18.10 6.58
N GLY A 15 -4.83 17.08 5.91
CA GLY A 15 -3.88 16.16 6.53
C GLY A 15 -2.46 16.70 6.51
N TYR A 16 -1.51 15.98 7.10
CA TYR A 16 -0.10 16.37 7.16
C TYR A 16 0.85 15.20 6.91
N ASN A 17 2.05 15.52 6.40
CA ASN A 17 3.13 14.55 6.24
C ASN A 17 3.85 14.35 7.58
N ALA A 18 4.17 13.11 7.91
CA ALA A 18 4.88 12.74 9.13
C ALA A 18 5.79 11.54 8.87
N LYS A 19 6.45 11.05 9.93
CA LYS A 19 7.15 9.77 9.91
C LYS A 19 6.59 8.81 10.95
N ALA A 20 6.44 7.54 10.60
CA ALA A 20 6.06 6.49 11.53
C ALA A 20 7.11 5.38 11.53
N PRO A 21 7.44 4.79 12.70
CA PRO A 21 8.24 3.58 12.75
C PRO A 21 7.41 2.36 12.32
N THR A 22 8.00 1.42 11.58
CA THR A 22 7.43 0.09 11.35
C THR A 22 7.55 -0.80 12.60
N GLU A 23 7.09 -2.05 12.53
CA GLU A 23 7.31 -3.03 13.59
C GLU A 23 8.79 -3.34 13.89
N LYS A 24 9.69 -3.14 12.92
CA LYS A 24 11.15 -3.27 13.11
C LYS A 24 11.85 -1.93 13.37
N ASN A 25 11.09 -0.87 13.69
CA ASN A 25 11.59 0.49 13.93
C ASN A 25 12.25 1.16 12.71
N ASN A 26 11.99 0.69 11.48
CA ASN A 26 12.38 1.44 10.30
C ASN A 26 11.44 2.63 10.12
N MET A 27 11.97 3.82 9.85
CA MET A 27 11.14 5.02 9.68
C MET A 27 10.64 5.13 8.25
N VAL A 28 9.32 5.26 8.09
CA VAL A 28 8.66 5.46 6.78
C VAL A 28 7.92 6.78 6.72
N ASN A 29 7.82 7.36 5.53
CA ASN A 29 7.01 8.56 5.32
C ASN A 29 5.52 8.20 5.28
N VAL A 30 4.72 8.99 5.98
CA VAL A 30 3.28 8.75 6.12
C VAL A 30 2.49 10.04 5.96
N TRP A 31 1.22 9.91 5.56
CA TRP A 31 0.23 10.97 5.57
C TRP A 31 -0.78 10.70 6.67
N VAL A 32 -0.98 11.66 7.56
CA VAL A 32 -2.00 11.60 8.59
C VAL A 32 -3.16 12.47 8.16
N GLY A 33 -4.33 11.86 7.95
CA GLY A 33 -5.52 12.57 7.50
C GLY A 33 -6.24 13.30 8.63
N PRO A 34 -7.13 14.25 8.29
CA PRO A 34 -7.95 14.91 9.30
C PRO A 34 -8.95 13.90 9.91
N ASP A 35 -9.25 14.05 11.20
CA ASP A 35 -10.15 13.14 11.89
C ASP A 35 -11.64 13.48 11.64
N THR A 36 -12.09 13.27 10.41
CA THR A 36 -13.43 13.66 9.93
C THR A 36 -14.47 12.52 9.88
N GLY A 37 -14.38 11.52 10.77
CA GLY A 37 -15.45 10.51 11.00
C GLY A 37 -15.74 9.47 9.91
N ALA A 38 -15.77 9.82 8.61
CA ALA A 38 -16.03 8.85 7.54
C ALA A 38 -14.72 8.19 7.09
N GLU A 39 -14.42 7.01 7.64
CA GLU A 39 -13.20 6.26 7.29
C GLU A 39 -13.09 6.05 5.78
N VAL A 40 -14.21 5.80 5.10
CA VAL A 40 -14.34 5.38 3.69
C VAL A 40 -13.73 6.37 2.65
N GLY A 41 -13.49 7.62 3.04
CA GLY A 41 -12.95 8.68 2.16
C GLY A 41 -11.53 9.17 2.50
N LYS A 42 -10.95 8.74 3.63
CA LYS A 42 -9.69 9.32 4.16
C LYS A 42 -8.43 8.73 3.54
N TYR A 43 -8.57 8.01 2.44
CA TYR A 43 -7.54 7.16 1.89
C TYR A 43 -6.87 7.84 0.72
N PHE A 44 -5.67 8.34 0.89
CA PHE A 44 -4.89 8.85 -0.22
C PHE A 44 -3.90 7.79 -0.68
N CYS A 45 -3.95 7.52 -1.99
CA CYS A 45 -3.04 6.84 -2.91
C CYS A 45 -2.24 5.59 -2.47
N HIS A 46 -1.89 5.40 -1.19
CA HIS A 46 -0.94 4.39 -0.69
C HIS A 46 -1.21 3.89 0.76
N GLY A 47 -2.34 4.28 1.38
CA GLY A 47 -2.65 3.90 2.78
C GLY A 47 -3.82 2.95 3.04
N HIS A 48 -4.77 2.82 2.11
CA HIS A 48 -5.92 1.94 2.36
C HIS A 48 -5.54 0.47 2.36
N THR A 49 -4.59 0.11 1.51
CA THR A 49 -4.31 -1.28 1.26
C THR A 49 -3.66 -1.93 2.46
N LEU A 50 -2.79 -1.20 3.15
CA LEU A 50 -2.16 -1.66 4.37
C LEU A 50 -3.09 -1.50 5.57
N ARG A 51 -2.95 -2.37 6.57
CA ARG A 51 -3.74 -2.31 7.82
C ARG A 51 -3.39 -1.10 8.70
N THR A 52 -2.36 -0.35 8.34
CA THR A 52 -1.81 0.77 9.11
C THR A 52 -2.82 1.89 9.34
N TYR A 53 -3.69 2.21 8.38
CA TYR A 53 -4.73 3.22 8.62
C TYR A 53 -5.77 2.75 9.64
N LEU A 54 -6.21 1.50 9.55
CA LEU A 54 -7.19 0.94 10.50
C LEU A 54 -6.63 0.94 11.93
N LEU A 55 -5.36 0.57 12.09
CA LEU A 55 -4.71 0.42 13.38
C LEU A 55 -4.18 1.74 13.96
N TYR A 56 -3.65 2.61 13.11
CA TYR A 56 -2.82 3.75 13.52
C TYR A 56 -3.21 5.08 12.87
N LYS A 57 -4.30 5.10 12.08
CA LYS A 57 -4.89 6.30 11.44
C LYS A 57 -3.95 7.09 10.53
N TYR A 58 -2.96 6.43 9.92
CA TYR A 58 -2.07 7.02 8.90
C TYR A 58 -2.00 6.17 7.62
N SER A 59 -1.64 6.82 6.51
CA SER A 59 -1.41 6.20 5.20
C SER A 59 0.09 6.20 4.89
N VAL A 60 0.66 5.08 4.44
CA VAL A 60 2.09 4.99 4.05
C VAL A 60 2.26 5.60 2.66
N PHE A 61 3.41 6.20 2.34
CA PHE A 61 3.71 6.71 0.99
C PHE A 61 4.10 5.57 0.03
N SER A 62 3.94 5.77 -1.28
CA SER A 62 4.34 4.79 -2.30
C SER A 62 5.82 4.41 -2.29
N GLY A 63 6.15 3.33 -2.99
CA GLY A 63 7.51 2.97 -3.32
C GLY A 63 8.22 2.35 -2.12
N LYS A 64 9.43 2.84 -1.82
CA LYS A 64 10.30 2.28 -0.79
C LYS A 64 9.64 2.21 0.60
N ASP A 65 8.77 3.16 0.94
CA ASP A 65 8.07 3.17 2.23
C ASP A 65 7.09 1.98 2.34
N ILE A 66 6.33 1.69 1.29
CA ILE A 66 5.50 0.46 1.22
C ILE A 66 6.38 -0.78 1.27
N ASP A 67 7.48 -0.85 0.49
CA ASP A 67 8.38 -2.01 0.48
C ASP A 67 8.89 -2.32 1.89
N THR A 68 9.28 -1.28 2.63
CA THR A 68 9.73 -1.38 4.01
C THR A 68 8.64 -1.95 4.92
N VAL A 69 7.41 -1.42 4.82
CA VAL A 69 6.28 -1.91 5.64
C VAL A 69 5.92 -3.37 5.29
N LEU A 70 5.90 -3.75 4.01
CA LEU A 70 5.63 -5.12 3.60
C LEU A 70 6.69 -6.10 4.15
N GLN A 71 7.96 -5.72 4.14
CA GLN A 71 9.05 -6.54 4.68
C GLN A 71 9.06 -6.64 6.21
N ASP A 72 8.59 -5.60 6.89
CA ASP A 72 8.61 -5.52 8.35
C ASP A 72 7.37 -6.16 8.99
N GLU A 73 6.21 -6.03 8.36
CA GLU A 73 4.92 -6.30 9.00
C GLU A 73 4.13 -7.42 8.33
N TYR A 74 4.56 -7.90 7.15
CA TYR A 74 3.84 -8.91 6.38
C TYR A 74 4.72 -10.14 6.07
N ILE A 75 4.06 -11.27 5.80
CA ILE A 75 4.67 -12.45 5.17
C ILE A 75 4.24 -12.51 3.72
N LYS A 76 5.16 -12.92 2.84
CA LYS A 76 4.82 -13.23 1.46
C LYS A 76 4.06 -14.55 1.40
N CYS A 77 2.99 -14.60 0.63
CA CYS A 77 2.11 -15.75 0.47
C CYS A 77 2.13 -16.29 -0.97
N ALA A 78 1.80 -17.56 -1.12
CA ALA A 78 1.60 -18.17 -2.43
C ALA A 78 0.23 -17.79 -3.02
N LYS A 79 0.12 -17.74 -4.35
CA LYS A 79 -1.12 -17.34 -5.05
C LYS A 79 -2.32 -18.22 -4.70
N HIS A 80 -2.12 -19.54 -4.64
CA HIS A 80 -3.16 -20.50 -4.29
C HIS A 80 -3.60 -20.44 -2.81
N ASP A 81 -2.89 -19.71 -1.94
CA ASP A 81 -3.29 -19.47 -0.54
C ASP A 81 -3.83 -18.04 -0.34
N MET A 82 -4.27 -17.35 -1.40
CA MET A 82 -4.84 -16.00 -1.28
C MET A 82 -6.09 -16.01 -0.38
N ARG A 83 -6.18 -15.05 0.55
CA ARG A 83 -7.30 -14.88 1.49
C ARG A 83 -7.83 -13.46 1.48
N VAL A 84 -9.04 -13.29 2.00
CA VAL A 84 -9.61 -11.98 2.32
C VAL A 84 -8.64 -11.20 3.22
N GLU A 85 -8.52 -9.90 3.00
CA GLU A 85 -7.57 -8.97 3.63
C GLU A 85 -6.09 -9.15 3.25
N ASP A 86 -5.71 -10.13 2.42
CA ASP A 86 -4.35 -10.16 1.88
C ASP A 86 -4.09 -8.93 0.99
N VAL A 87 -2.84 -8.49 0.96
CA VAL A 87 -2.37 -7.35 0.18
C VAL A 87 -1.69 -7.85 -1.08
N LEU A 88 -2.15 -7.36 -2.22
CA LEU A 88 -1.49 -7.50 -3.50
C LEU A 88 -0.56 -6.31 -3.71
N ALA A 89 0.68 -6.55 -4.11
CA ALA A 89 1.65 -5.51 -4.41
C ALA A 89 2.24 -5.68 -5.82
N TRP A 90 2.24 -4.60 -6.59
CA TRP A 90 2.85 -4.52 -7.92
C TRP A 90 4.15 -3.74 -7.83
N THR A 91 5.24 -4.37 -8.23
CA THR A 91 6.55 -3.73 -8.34
C THR A 91 6.82 -3.34 -9.78
N GLY A 92 7.41 -2.16 -9.97
CA GLY A 92 7.74 -1.64 -11.28
C GLY A 92 8.95 -0.72 -11.22
N PRO A 93 9.53 -0.36 -12.37
CA PRO A 93 10.58 0.64 -12.40
C PRO A 93 10.05 1.96 -11.80
N PRO A 94 10.91 2.78 -11.18
CA PRO A 94 10.50 4.09 -10.70
C PRO A 94 10.00 4.89 -11.89
N ARG A 95 8.76 5.39 -11.84
CA ARG A 95 8.29 6.30 -12.89
C ARG A 95 9.01 7.63 -12.71
N THR A 96 9.88 7.95 -13.65
CA THR A 96 10.49 9.28 -13.78
C THR A 96 9.39 10.28 -14.16
N GLY A 97 8.74 10.89 -13.17
CA GLY A 97 7.65 11.83 -13.40
C GLY A 97 6.85 12.18 -12.14
N GLU A 98 7.06 13.40 -11.67
CA GLU A 98 6.18 14.29 -10.88
C GLU A 98 5.80 13.97 -9.43
N TRP A 99 5.90 12.73 -8.93
CA TRP A 99 5.55 12.45 -7.51
C TRP A 99 6.63 11.75 -6.69
N PHE A 100 7.67 11.24 -7.34
CA PHE A 100 8.93 10.92 -6.67
C PHE A 100 9.75 12.21 -6.58
N SER A 101 9.69 12.90 -5.44
CA SER A 101 10.72 13.88 -5.13
C SER A 101 12.02 13.12 -4.88
N PRO A 102 13.07 13.29 -5.69
CA PRO A 102 14.35 12.62 -5.51
C PRO A 102 15.15 13.19 -4.32
N SER A 103 14.48 13.73 -3.29
CA SER A 103 15.14 14.18 -2.07
C SER A 103 15.71 13.03 -1.24
N SER A 104 15.44 11.77 -1.61
CA SER A 104 16.37 10.68 -1.34
C SER A 104 17.11 10.38 -2.65
N SER A 105 18.38 10.76 -2.68
CA SER A 105 19.38 10.45 -3.69
C SER A 105 19.48 8.94 -4.01
N ALA A 106 18.51 8.43 -4.77
CA ALA A 106 18.59 7.16 -5.47
C ALA A 106 18.95 7.43 -6.93
N THR A 107 19.99 8.23 -7.16
CA THR A 107 20.75 8.18 -8.40
C THR A 107 21.47 6.84 -8.40
N VAL A 108 20.96 5.89 -9.18
CA VAL A 108 21.65 4.63 -9.38
C VAL A 108 22.75 4.89 -10.39
N GLU A 109 23.98 5.05 -9.91
CA GLU A 109 25.20 5.24 -10.73
C GLU A 109 25.52 4.04 -11.66
N SER A 110 24.69 2.98 -11.70
CA SER A 110 25.01 1.72 -12.38
C SER A 110 23.95 1.19 -13.37
N GLY A 111 22.92 1.96 -13.73
CA GLY A 111 21.92 1.50 -14.72
C GLY A 111 20.98 0.39 -14.22
N ALA A 112 21.01 0.04 -12.94
CA ALA A 112 20.03 -0.85 -12.33
C ALA A 112 18.75 -0.07 -11.97
N TYR A 113 17.63 -0.37 -12.62
CA TYR A 113 16.34 0.15 -12.17
C TYR A 113 15.99 -0.48 -10.82
N LEU A 114 15.90 0.34 -9.77
CA LEU A 114 15.36 -0.08 -8.48
C LEU A 114 13.85 -0.32 -8.64
N PHE A 115 13.43 -1.58 -8.74
CA PHE A 115 12.01 -1.91 -8.70
C PHE A 115 11.45 -1.56 -7.33
N VAL A 116 10.39 -0.75 -7.29
CA VAL A 116 9.72 -0.35 -6.06
C VAL A 116 8.23 -0.68 -6.16
N THR A 117 7.56 -0.88 -5.03
CA THR A 117 6.10 -1.06 -5.03
C THR A 117 5.40 0.19 -5.52
N CYS A 118 4.84 0.13 -6.73
CA CYS A 118 4.15 1.23 -7.37
C CYS A 118 2.64 1.23 -7.09
N HIS A 119 2.09 0.07 -6.73
CA HIS A 119 0.68 -0.06 -6.43
C HIS A 119 0.41 -1.20 -5.44
N THR A 120 -0.65 -1.03 -4.66
CA THR A 120 -1.15 -2.09 -3.77
C THR A 120 -2.68 -2.12 -3.81
N ALA A 121 -3.25 -3.32 -3.74
CA ALA A 121 -4.69 -3.55 -3.59
C ALA A 121 -4.96 -4.56 -2.47
N ARG A 122 -6.13 -4.53 -1.83
CA ARG A 122 -6.49 -5.49 -0.79
C ARG A 122 -7.56 -6.46 -1.28
N VAL A 123 -7.36 -7.74 -1.05
CA VAL A 123 -8.29 -8.80 -1.44
C VAL A 123 -9.58 -8.70 -0.62
N VAL A 124 -10.72 -8.66 -1.32
CA VAL A 124 -12.06 -8.64 -0.72
C VAL A 124 -12.72 -10.00 -0.85
N SER A 125 -12.65 -10.61 -2.04
CA SER A 125 -13.24 -11.91 -2.32
C SER A 125 -12.32 -12.68 -3.27
N PRO A 126 -11.47 -13.59 -2.75
CA PRO A 126 -10.64 -14.43 -3.60
C PRO A 126 -11.50 -15.49 -4.29
N GLN A 127 -11.27 -15.71 -5.57
CA GLN A 127 -11.95 -16.73 -6.36
C GLN A 127 -10.91 -17.60 -7.06
N PHE A 128 -11.15 -18.90 -7.11
CA PHE A 128 -10.21 -19.86 -7.65
C PHE A 128 -10.89 -20.77 -8.67
N ASP A 129 -10.24 -20.98 -9.81
CA ASP A 129 -10.58 -22.02 -10.78
C ASP A 129 -9.45 -23.03 -10.84
N LYS A 130 -9.75 -24.31 -10.56
CA LYS A 130 -8.78 -25.42 -10.55
C LYS A 130 -7.53 -25.15 -9.70
N GLY A 131 -7.68 -24.43 -8.59
CA GLY A 131 -6.59 -24.10 -7.65
C GLY A 131 -5.75 -22.88 -8.04
N GLU A 132 -6.04 -22.27 -9.19
CA GLU A 132 -5.43 -21.00 -9.62
C GLU A 132 -6.38 -19.84 -9.34
N VAL A 133 -5.82 -18.65 -9.07
CA VAL A 133 -6.62 -17.44 -8.85
C VAL A 133 -7.34 -17.08 -10.13
N ASP A 134 -8.67 -16.96 -10.08
CA ASP A 134 -9.48 -16.43 -11.19
C ASP A 134 -9.46 -14.89 -11.12
N PRO A 135 -8.74 -14.19 -12.03
CA PRO A 135 -8.64 -12.75 -11.98
C PRO A 135 -9.95 -12.03 -12.35
N LYS A 136 -10.86 -12.69 -13.07
CA LYS A 136 -12.14 -12.10 -13.50
C LYS A 136 -13.15 -12.08 -12.37
N MET A 137 -13.07 -13.07 -11.49
CA MET A 137 -14.00 -13.24 -10.38
C MET A 137 -13.42 -12.74 -9.05
N THR A 138 -12.09 -12.72 -8.89
CA THR A 138 -11.44 -12.21 -7.68
C THR A 138 -11.64 -10.70 -7.55
N GLN A 139 -12.17 -10.26 -6.42
CA GLN A 139 -12.42 -8.84 -6.13
C GLN A 139 -11.38 -8.27 -5.17
N VAL A 140 -10.94 -7.05 -5.47
CA VAL A 140 -9.95 -6.30 -4.69
C VAL A 140 -10.39 -4.85 -4.50
N THR A 141 -9.99 -4.25 -3.39
CA THR A 141 -10.13 -2.81 -3.15
C THR A 141 -8.84 -2.09 -3.53
N THR A 142 -8.99 -1.03 -4.31
CA THR A 142 -7.88 -0.22 -4.77
C THR A 142 -8.29 1.25 -4.92
N LYS A 143 -7.30 2.14 -4.90
CA LYS A 143 -7.44 3.54 -5.28
C LYS A 143 -6.30 3.90 -6.24
N ASN A 144 -6.63 4.52 -7.37
CA ASN A 144 -5.67 4.82 -8.45
C ASN A 144 -5.38 6.32 -8.58
N GLY A 145 -5.17 7.03 -7.47
CA GLY A 145 -4.83 8.47 -7.48
C GLY A 145 -5.86 9.43 -8.10
N LYS A 146 -6.87 8.90 -8.83
CA LYS A 146 -7.95 9.62 -9.49
C LYS A 146 -9.25 9.28 -8.77
N GLY A 147 -10.00 10.30 -8.37
CA GLY A 147 -11.25 10.13 -7.61
C GLY A 147 -11.03 9.99 -6.10
N ASN A 148 -12.11 10.26 -5.34
CA ASN A 148 -12.05 10.35 -3.88
C ASN A 148 -12.26 9.01 -3.17
N ALA A 149 -12.93 8.05 -3.81
CA ALA A 149 -13.38 6.81 -3.17
C ALA A 149 -12.54 5.58 -3.55
N VAL A 150 -12.50 4.62 -2.64
CA VAL A 150 -11.96 3.28 -2.89
C VAL A 150 -12.98 2.50 -3.69
N ALA A 151 -12.51 1.88 -4.76
CA ALA A 151 -13.36 1.06 -5.61
C ALA A 151 -13.09 -0.42 -5.35
N VAL A 152 -14.15 -1.20 -5.30
CA VAL A 152 -14.07 -2.65 -5.50
C VAL A 152 -13.96 -2.87 -7.01
N LYS A 153 -12.91 -3.57 -7.43
CA LYS A 153 -12.62 -3.94 -8.82
C LYS A 153 -12.32 -5.42 -8.93
N THR A 154 -12.45 -5.98 -10.13
CA THR A 154 -11.87 -7.30 -10.37
C THR A 154 -10.35 -7.20 -10.42
N LEU A 155 -9.67 -8.31 -10.11
CA LEU A 155 -8.23 -8.38 -10.21
C LEU A 155 -7.76 -8.18 -11.66
N GLU A 156 -8.52 -8.66 -12.65
CA GLU A 156 -8.26 -8.43 -14.08
C GLU A 156 -8.23 -6.93 -14.41
N GLU A 157 -9.22 -6.16 -13.94
CA GLU A 157 -9.24 -4.70 -14.15
C GLU A 157 -7.99 -4.03 -13.58
N VAL A 158 -7.54 -4.43 -12.39
CA VAL A 158 -6.32 -3.87 -11.77
C VAL A 158 -5.07 -4.30 -12.54
N CYS A 159 -4.99 -5.57 -12.95
CA CYS A 159 -3.88 -6.09 -13.74
C CYS A 159 -3.79 -5.44 -15.13
N SER A 160 -4.90 -4.98 -15.70
CA SER A 160 -4.88 -4.24 -16.97
C SER A 160 -4.14 -2.89 -16.88
N VAL A 161 -4.03 -2.31 -15.68
CA VAL A 161 -3.37 -1.01 -15.42
C VAL A 161 -1.94 -1.20 -14.92
N TYR A 162 -1.72 -2.18 -14.05
CA TYR A 162 -0.44 -2.35 -13.34
C TYR A 162 0.35 -3.60 -13.78
N GLY A 163 -0.19 -4.40 -14.70
CA GLY A 163 0.40 -5.66 -15.16
C GLY A 163 -0.07 -6.89 -14.35
N GLY A 164 0.15 -8.08 -14.88
CA GLY A 164 -0.24 -9.36 -14.24
C GLY A 164 0.75 -9.87 -13.17
N ALA A 165 1.91 -9.22 -13.04
CA ALA A 165 2.92 -9.59 -12.06
C ALA A 165 2.69 -8.84 -10.74
N TYR A 166 2.23 -9.57 -9.73
CA TYR A 166 2.05 -9.08 -8.37
C TYR A 166 2.47 -10.15 -7.35
N GLU A 167 2.83 -9.68 -6.18
CA GLU A 167 3.11 -10.48 -4.99
C GLU A 167 1.95 -10.38 -4.00
N ILE A 168 1.79 -11.40 -3.16
CA ILE A 168 0.74 -11.43 -2.13
C ILE A 168 1.38 -11.39 -0.76
N PHE A 169 0.83 -10.56 0.12
CA PHE A 169 1.31 -10.33 1.46
C PHE A 169 0.19 -10.48 2.48
N ARG A 170 0.44 -11.21 3.55
CA ARG A 170 -0.48 -11.34 4.67
C ARG A 170 0.09 -10.69 5.91
N TRP A 171 -0.74 -9.92 6.61
CA TRP A 171 -0.35 -9.25 7.85
C TRP A 171 0.15 -10.29 8.86
N ARG A 172 1.35 -10.09 9.42
CA ARG A 172 1.84 -10.88 10.56
C ARG A 172 1.05 -10.48 11.78
N LYS A 173 0.01 -11.25 12.10
CA LYS A 173 -0.69 -11.04 13.38
C LYS A 173 0.35 -11.21 14.49
N LYS A 174 0.49 -10.21 15.36
CA LYS A 174 1.25 -10.40 16.59
C LYS A 174 0.61 -11.56 17.35
N ILE A 175 1.43 -12.57 17.63
CA ILE A 175 1.12 -13.52 18.69
C ILE A 175 1.50 -12.74 19.95
N ASP A 176 0.49 -12.18 20.61
CA ASP A 176 0.65 -11.58 21.93
C ASP A 176 0.97 -12.67 22.97
#